data_AF-A0A376YB65-F1
#
_entry.id   AF-A0A376YB65-F1
#
_cell.length_a   1.000
_cell.length_b   1.000
_cell.length_c   1.000
_cell.angle_alpha   90.00
_cell.angle_beta   90.00
_cell.angle_gamma   90.00
#
_symmetry.space_group_name_H-M   'P 1'
#
loop_
_entity.id
_entity.type
_entity.pdbx_description
1 polymer ?
#
loop_
_entity_poly.entity_id
_entity_poly.type
_entity_poly.pdbx_seq_one_letter_code
_entity_poly.pdbx_strand_id
1 'polypeptide(L)'
;MQFDWSAIWPAIPLLIEGAKMTLWISVLGLAGGLVIGLLAGFARTFGGWIANHVALVFIEVIRGTPIVVQVMFIYFALPMAFNDLRIDPFTAAVVTIMINSGAYIAEITRGAVLSIHKGFREAGLALGLSRWGNHSLRHFTAGTASYAAAAG
;
A
#
# COMPACT_ATOMS: atom_id res chain seq x y z
N MET A 1 39.83 -27.08 -1.31
CA MET A 1 39.61 -25.67 -0.90
C MET A 1 39.51 -25.67 0.62
N GLN A 2 40.50 -25.10 1.31
CA GLN A 2 40.44 -24.92 2.76
C GLN A 2 39.80 -23.55 3.04
N PHE A 3 38.91 -23.49 4.03
CA PHE A 3 38.23 -22.26 4.41
C PHE A 3 39.23 -21.32 5.11
N ASP A 4 39.41 -20.10 4.59
CA ASP A 4 40.32 -19.10 5.14
C ASP A 4 39.56 -18.03 5.95
N TRP A 5 39.65 -18.13 7.27
CA TRP A 5 39.00 -17.22 8.21
C TRP A 5 39.63 -15.81 8.23
N SER A 6 40.87 -15.67 7.77
CA SER A 6 41.59 -14.38 7.79
C SER A 6 41.04 -13.38 6.78
N ALA A 7 40.33 -13.85 5.74
CA ALA A 7 39.71 -13.04 4.70
C ALA A 7 38.55 -12.15 5.21
N ILE A 8 38.00 -12.43 6.40
CA ILE A 8 36.86 -11.69 6.97
C ILE A 8 37.29 -10.30 7.46
N TRP A 9 38.46 -10.17 8.10
CA TRP A 9 38.91 -8.91 8.69
C TRP A 9 39.08 -7.78 7.67
N PRO A 10 39.68 -8.01 6.49
CA PRO A 10 39.72 -6.98 5.44
C PRO A 10 38.34 -6.67 4.84
N ALA A 11 37.40 -7.61 4.90
CA ALA A 11 36.05 -7.44 4.33
C ALA A 11 35.09 -6.66 5.24
N ILE A 12 35.37 -6.56 6.55
CA ILE A 12 34.50 -5.87 7.52
C ILE A 12 34.07 -4.46 7.07
N PRO A 13 34.97 -3.56 6.62
CA PRO A 13 34.58 -2.21 6.22
C PRO A 13 33.56 -2.22 5.07
N LEU A 14 33.78 -3.08 4.07
CA LEU A 14 32.88 -3.25 2.93
C LEU A 14 31.53 -3.84 3.36
N LEU A 15 31.52 -4.81 4.28
CA LEU A 15 30.29 -5.39 4.82
C LEU A 15 29.47 -4.36 5.62
N ILE A 16 30.14 -3.49 6.39
CA ILE A 16 29.48 -2.39 7.11
C ILE A 16 28.85 -1.39 6.13
N GLU A 17 29.55 -1.07 5.04
CA GLU A 17 29.02 -0.19 3.99
C GLU A 17 27.79 -0.81 3.30
N GLY A 18 27.86 -2.09 2.93
CA GLY A 18 26.72 -2.82 2.38
C GLY A 18 25.53 -2.91 3.34
N ALA A 19 25.79 -3.10 4.64
CA ALA A 19 24.76 -3.10 5.68
C ALA A 19 24.09 -1.73 5.81
N LYS A 20 24.87 -0.64 5.79
CA LYS A 20 24.33 0.74 5.78
C LYS A 20 23.46 0.99 4.56
N MET A 21 23.89 0.56 3.38
CA MET A 21 23.10 0.71 2.16
C MET A 21 21.77 -0.06 2.24
N THR A 22 21.81 -1.28 2.77
CA THR A 22 20.59 -2.09 3.00
C THR A 22 19.61 -1.39 3.94
N LEU A 23 20.12 -0.77 5.01
CA LEU A 23 19.29 0.01 5.94
C LEU A 23 18.64 1.20 5.23
N TRP A 24 19.40 1.97 4.46
CA TRP A 24 18.86 3.11 3.72
C TRP A 24 17.79 2.71 2.72
N ILE A 25 18.04 1.65 1.93
CA ILE A 25 17.06 1.13 0.97
C ILE A 25 15.78 0.68 1.69
N SER A 26 15.94 -0.05 2.81
CA SER A 26 14.81 -0.57 3.58
C SER A 26 13.98 0.54 4.19
N VAL A 27 14.60 1.53 4.84
CA VAL A 27 13.89 2.63 5.49
C VAL A 27 13.13 3.47 4.47
N LEU A 28 13.78 3.91 3.39
CA LEU A 28 13.14 4.74 2.38
C LEU A 28 12.07 3.97 1.60
N GLY A 29 12.36 2.71 1.25
CA GLY A 29 11.42 1.83 0.56
C GLY A 29 10.18 1.57 1.41
N LEU A 30 10.34 1.16 2.68
CA LEU A 30 9.22 0.88 3.58
C LEU A 30 8.43 2.15 3.94
N ALA A 31 9.10 3.29 4.14
CA ALA A 31 8.42 4.54 4.43
C ALA A 31 7.50 4.98 3.28
N GLY A 32 8.00 4.95 2.04
CA GLY A 32 7.16 5.24 0.87
C GLY A 32 6.11 4.16 0.62
N GLY A 33 6.46 2.89 0.84
CA GLY A 33 5.54 1.76 0.72
C GLY A 33 4.39 1.86 1.72
N LEU A 34 4.65 2.34 2.94
CA LEU A 34 3.60 2.61 3.92
C LEU A 34 2.61 3.66 3.40
N VAL A 35 3.11 4.75 2.81
CA VAL A 35 2.24 5.80 2.24
C VAL A 35 1.39 5.24 1.10
N ILE A 36 2.02 4.55 0.13
CA ILE A 36 1.31 3.95 -1.01
C ILE A 36 0.30 2.91 -0.53
N GLY A 37 0.70 2.06 0.42
CA GLY A 37 -0.13 0.99 0.97
C GLY A 37 -1.33 1.52 1.73
N LEU A 38 -1.17 2.56 2.55
CA LEU A 38 -2.30 3.20 3.22
C LEU A 38 -3.29 3.79 2.21
N LEU A 39 -2.79 4.52 1.21
CA LEU A 39 -3.65 5.11 0.16
C LEU A 39 -4.39 4.04 -0.64
N ALA A 40 -3.69 3.02 -1.14
CA ALA A 40 -4.28 1.93 -1.89
C ALA A 40 -5.23 1.07 -1.04
N GLY A 41 -4.88 0.81 0.22
CA GLY A 41 -5.71 0.06 1.17
C GLY A 41 -7.01 0.77 1.53
N PHE A 42 -6.96 2.10 1.70
CA PHE A 42 -8.17 2.91 1.89
C PHE A 42 -8.98 3.03 0.60
N ALA A 43 -8.35 3.19 -0.56
CA ALA A 43 -9.05 3.17 -1.85
C ALA A 43 -9.78 1.83 -2.08
N ARG A 44 -9.19 0.72 -1.65
CA ARG A 44 -9.82 -0.61 -1.67
C ARG A 44 -10.98 -0.75 -0.69
N THR A 45 -10.92 -0.11 0.47
CA THR A 45 -11.96 -0.27 1.50
C THR A 45 -13.12 0.72 1.34
N PHE A 46 -12.81 1.97 1.02
CA PHE A 46 -13.76 3.09 1.01
C PHE A 46 -13.91 3.75 -0.35
N GLY A 47 -13.05 3.45 -1.32
CA GLY A 47 -13.12 4.03 -2.65
C GLY A 47 -14.33 3.54 -3.44
N GLY A 48 -14.77 4.35 -4.40
CA GLY A 48 -15.80 3.95 -5.37
C GLY A 48 -15.32 2.84 -6.32
N TRP A 49 -16.21 2.39 -7.21
CA TRP A 49 -15.94 1.27 -8.11
C TRP A 49 -14.63 1.40 -8.89
N ILE A 50 -14.34 2.59 -9.44
CA ILE A 50 -13.13 2.87 -10.23
C ILE A 50 -11.86 2.77 -9.36
N ALA A 51 -11.81 3.52 -8.25
CA ALA A 51 -10.63 3.55 -7.37
C ALA A 51 -10.34 2.17 -6.78
N ASN A 52 -11.40 1.42 -6.45
CA ASN A 52 -11.28 0.06 -5.95
C ASN A 52 -10.65 -0.89 -6.98
N HIS A 53 -11.09 -0.85 -8.24
CA HIS A 53 -10.57 -1.72 -9.30
C HIS A 53 -9.13 -1.35 -9.68
N VAL A 54 -8.81 -0.06 -9.78
CA VAL A 54 -7.44 0.39 -10.05
C VAL A 54 -6.48 -0.10 -8.97
N ALA A 55 -6.84 0.07 -7.69
CA ALA A 55 -6.04 -0.41 -6.59
C ALA A 55 -5.95 -1.94 -6.56
N LEU A 56 -7.03 -2.65 -6.92
CA LEU A 56 -7.03 -4.11 -7.00
C LEU A 56 -6.02 -4.61 -8.04
N VAL A 57 -6.09 -4.09 -9.26
CA VAL A 57 -5.17 -4.46 -10.35
C VAL A 57 -3.72 -4.16 -9.96
N PHE A 58 -3.46 -2.98 -9.38
CA PHE A 58 -2.14 -2.65 -8.87
C PHE A 58 -1.64 -3.70 -7.85
N ILE A 59 -2.45 -4.04 -6.85
CA ILE A 59 -2.07 -5.01 -5.81
C ILE A 59 -1.83 -6.40 -6.41
N GLU A 60 -2.72 -6.88 -7.28
CA GLU A 60 -2.62 -8.22 -7.88
C GLU A 60 -1.40 -8.35 -8.79
N VAL A 61 -1.13 -7.34 -9.63
CA VAL A 61 0.05 -7.34 -10.51
C VAL A 61 1.32 -7.34 -9.68
N ILE A 62 1.44 -6.47 -8.68
CA ILE A 62 2.67 -6.36 -7.89
C ILE A 62 2.90 -7.60 -7.02
N ARG A 63 1.86 -8.16 -6.39
CA ARG A 63 1.99 -9.37 -5.56
C ARG A 63 2.11 -10.65 -6.39
N GLY A 64 1.64 -10.64 -7.64
CA GLY A 64 1.75 -11.74 -8.59
C GLY A 64 3.09 -11.78 -9.33
N THR A 65 3.88 -10.69 -9.29
CA THR A 65 5.15 -10.58 -10.01
C THR A 65 6.35 -10.73 -9.05
N PRO A 66 7.36 -11.57 -9.36
CA PRO A 66 8.55 -11.69 -8.53
C PRO A 66 9.26 -10.34 -8.34
N ILE A 67 9.71 -10.02 -7.12
CA ILE A 67 10.38 -8.75 -6.83
C ILE A 67 11.65 -8.53 -7.67
N VAL A 68 12.37 -9.61 -7.99
CA VAL A 68 13.54 -9.56 -8.87
C VAL A 68 13.15 -9.07 -10.26
N VAL A 69 12.02 -9.52 -10.80
CA VAL A 69 11.53 -9.04 -12.11
C VAL A 69 11.19 -7.55 -12.03
N GLN A 70 10.62 -7.09 -10.91
CA GLN A 70 10.28 -5.67 -10.73
C GLN A 70 11.53 -4.78 -10.73
N VAL A 71 12.58 -5.14 -9.98
CA VAL A 71 13.82 -4.35 -9.96
C VAL A 71 14.54 -4.38 -11.31
N MET A 72 14.55 -5.53 -11.99
CA MET A 72 15.12 -5.64 -13.34
C MET A 72 14.35 -4.78 -14.34
N PHE A 73 13.02 -4.76 -14.26
CA PHE A 73 12.20 -3.94 -15.13
C PHE A 73 12.46 -2.44 -14.88
N ILE A 74 12.50 -2.01 -13.62
CA ILE A 74 12.74 -0.60 -13.27
C ILE A 74 14.16 -0.16 -13.68
N TYR A 75 15.17 -1.00 -13.46
CA TYR A 75 16.56 -0.62 -13.73
C TYR A 75 16.95 -0.74 -15.20
N PHE A 76 16.47 -1.78 -15.91
CA PHE A 76 16.87 -2.03 -17.30
C PHE A 76 15.80 -1.64 -18.32
N ALA A 77 14.54 -2.05 -18.11
CA ALA A 77 13.50 -1.86 -19.13
C ALA A 77 12.96 -0.43 -19.20
N LEU A 78 12.77 0.22 -18.04
CA LEU A 78 12.20 1.56 -17.97
C LEU A 78 13.09 2.62 -18.67
N PRO A 79 14.43 2.66 -18.46
CA PRO A 79 15.32 3.54 -19.22
C PRO A 79 15.31 3.31 -20.74
N MET A 80 15.06 2.08 -21.20
CA MET A 80 14.96 1.79 -22.64
C MET A 80 13.68 2.37 -23.25
N ALA A 81 12.61 2.50 -22.48
CA ALA A 81 11.37 3.12 -22.92
C ALA A 81 11.41 4.65 -22.89
N PHE A 82 12.24 5.24 -22.03
CA PHE A 82 12.37 6.68 -21.83
C PHE A 82 13.84 7.10 -22.05
N ASN A 83 14.19 7.49 -23.28
CA ASN A 83 15.57 7.72 -23.75
C ASN A 83 16.47 8.62 -22.87
N ASP A 84 15.89 9.51 -22.04
CA ASP A 84 16.65 10.43 -21.17
C ASP A 84 16.65 10.02 -19.68
N LEU A 85 16.02 8.90 -19.32
CA LEU A 85 15.85 8.51 -17.93
C LEU A 85 16.99 7.61 -17.46
N ARG A 86 17.98 8.20 -16.78
CA ARG A 86 19.02 7.45 -16.06
C ARG A 86 18.57 7.16 -14.63
N ILE A 87 18.41 5.88 -14.32
CA ILE A 87 18.03 5.41 -12.98
C ILE A 87 19.26 4.78 -12.32
N ASP A 88 19.67 5.33 -11.19
CA ASP A 88 20.74 4.75 -10.37
C ASP A 88 20.28 3.46 -9.66
N PRO A 89 21.16 2.45 -9.46
CA PRO A 89 20.80 1.21 -8.77
C PRO A 89 20.16 1.42 -7.40
N PHE A 90 20.58 2.43 -6.64
CA PHE A 90 20.00 2.75 -5.35
C PHE A 90 18.53 3.17 -5.49
N THR A 91 18.24 4.08 -6.43
CA THR A 91 16.88 4.54 -6.70
C THR A 91 16.00 3.40 -7.20
N ALA A 92 16.52 2.56 -8.10
CA ALA A 92 15.79 1.40 -8.59
C ALA A 92 15.42 0.43 -7.45
N ALA A 93 16.36 0.16 -6.54
CA ALA A 93 16.11 -0.69 -5.38
C ALA A 93 15.05 -0.08 -4.43
N VAL A 94 15.19 1.21 -4.10
CA VAL A 94 14.24 1.93 -3.23
C VAL A 94 12.84 1.91 -3.83
N VAL A 95 12.68 2.29 -5.10
CA VAL A 95 11.37 2.33 -5.79
C VAL A 95 10.75 0.93 -5.88
N THR A 96 11.56 -0.09 -6.17
CA THR A 96 11.06 -1.47 -6.20
C THR A 96 10.53 -1.90 -4.84
N ILE A 97 11.31 -1.70 -3.78
CA ILE A 97 10.89 -2.05 -2.41
C ILE A 97 9.66 -1.24 -2.01
N MET A 98 9.59 0.04 -2.41
CA MET A 98 8.46 0.92 -2.14
C MET A 98 7.17 0.42 -2.77
N ILE A 99 7.19 0.08 -4.06
CA ILE A 99 6.02 -0.43 -4.80
C ILE A 99 5.62 -1.80 -4.25
N ASN A 100 6.60 -2.69 -4.07
CA ASN A 100 6.37 -4.05 -3.59
C ASN A 100 5.74 -4.03 -2.19
N SER A 101 6.41 -3.41 -1.23
CA SER A 101 5.90 -3.31 0.14
C SER A 101 4.56 -2.56 0.21
N GLY A 102 4.35 -1.53 -0.61
CA GLY A 102 3.08 -0.81 -0.68
C GLY A 102 1.89 -1.69 -1.07
N ALA A 103 2.07 -2.60 -2.03
CA ALA A 103 1.01 -3.54 -2.39
C ALA A 103 0.68 -4.54 -1.26
N TYR A 104 1.68 -5.03 -0.52
CA TYR A 104 1.44 -5.89 0.65
C TYR A 104 0.79 -5.12 1.80
N ILE A 105 1.27 -3.91 2.09
CA ILE A 105 0.71 -3.04 3.14
C ILE A 105 -0.74 -2.67 2.82
N ALA A 106 -1.08 -2.44 1.54
CA ALA A 106 -2.47 -2.15 1.15
C ALA A 106 -3.46 -3.24 1.58
N GLU A 107 -3.08 -4.51 1.43
CA GLU A 107 -3.93 -5.63 1.86
C GLU A 107 -3.94 -5.80 3.38
N ILE A 108 -2.83 -5.51 4.06
CA ILE A 108 -2.79 -5.44 5.53
C ILE A 108 -3.73 -4.35 6.04
N THR A 109 -3.68 -3.14 5.46
CA THR A 109 -4.56 -2.02 5.81
C THR A 109 -6.02 -2.37 5.53
N ARG A 110 -6.34 -2.93 4.35
CA ARG A 110 -7.71 -3.37 4.03
C ARG A 110 -8.20 -4.42 5.03
N GLY A 111 -7.37 -5.41 5.35
CA GLY A 111 -7.68 -6.43 6.35
C GLY A 111 -7.90 -5.85 7.75
N ALA A 112 -7.08 -4.89 8.15
CA ALA A 112 -7.19 -4.20 9.45
C ALA A 112 -8.47 -3.36 9.55
N VAL A 113 -8.88 -2.68 8.48
CA VAL A 113 -10.14 -1.92 8.48
C VAL A 113 -11.35 -2.84 8.52
N LEU A 114 -11.31 -3.96 7.79
CA LEU A 114 -12.42 -4.92 7.73
C LEU A 114 -12.55 -5.80 8.98
N SER A 115 -11.49 -5.90 9.80
CA SER A 115 -11.54 -6.66 11.06
C SER A 115 -12.26 -5.92 12.19
N ILE A 116 -12.55 -4.62 12.03
CA ILE A 116 -13.29 -3.82 13.01
C ILE A 116 -14.69 -4.42 13.22
N HIS A 117 -15.03 -4.70 14.47
CA HIS A 117 -16.27 -5.38 14.83
C HIS A 117 -17.50 -4.59 14.39
N LYS A 118 -18.51 -5.29 13.84
CA LYS A 118 -19.76 -4.67 13.36
C LYS A 118 -20.49 -3.89 14.46
N GLY A 119 -20.33 -4.30 15.72
CA GLY A 119 -20.87 -3.61 16.89
C GLY A 119 -20.42 -2.15 17.04
N PHE A 120 -19.20 -1.79 16.61
CA PHE A 120 -18.77 -0.38 16.57
C PHE A 120 -19.56 0.43 15.54
N ARG A 121 -19.91 -0.20 14.41
CA ARG A 121 -20.73 0.43 13.38
C ARG A 121 -22.18 0.58 13.83
N GLU A 122 -22.71 -0.40 14.54
CA GLU A 122 -24.06 -0.37 15.12
C GLU A 122 -24.18 0.66 16.25
N ALA A 123 -23.17 0.77 17.12
CA ALA A 123 -23.09 1.80 18.15
C ALA A 123 -23.04 3.22 17.54
N GLY A 124 -22.25 3.42 16.48
CA GLY A 124 -22.22 4.69 15.76
C GLY A 124 -23.58 5.06 15.16
N LEU A 125 -24.29 4.10 14.58
CA LEU A 125 -25.65 4.30 14.08
C LEU A 125 -26.64 4.62 15.20
N ALA A 126 -26.53 3.97 16.36
CA ALA A 126 -27.35 4.25 17.54
C ALA A 126 -27.10 5.66 18.12
N LEU A 127 -25.89 6.20 17.93
CA LEU A 127 -25.52 7.57 18.26
C LEU A 127 -25.88 8.59 17.15
N GLY A 128 -26.58 8.17 16.09
CA GLY A 128 -27.02 9.05 15.01
C GLY A 128 -25.96 9.36 13.93
N LEU A 129 -24.81 8.68 13.94
CA LEU A 129 -23.80 8.82 12.89
C LEU A 129 -24.28 8.14 11.60
N SER A 130 -24.59 8.94 10.58
CA SER A 130 -24.97 8.47 9.25
C SER A 130 -23.82 7.75 8.55
N ARG A 131 -24.11 6.69 7.77
CA ARG A 131 -23.11 6.01 6.93
C ARG A 131 -22.59 6.99 5.87
N TRP A 132 -21.33 7.38 5.99
CA TRP A 132 -20.65 8.18 4.97
C TRP A 132 -20.41 7.32 3.70
N GLY A 133 -21.23 7.48 2.65
CA GLY A 133 -20.92 6.98 1.29
C GLY A 133 -22.06 6.40 0.44
N ASN A 134 -22.93 7.28 -0.10
CA ASN A 134 -23.61 7.24 -1.41
C ASN A 134 -24.39 6.00 -1.92
N HIS A 135 -25.68 5.90 -1.56
CA HIS A 135 -26.81 5.98 -2.52
C HIS A 135 -28.20 5.98 -1.85
N SER A 136 -28.31 5.68 -0.55
CA SER A 136 -29.59 5.40 0.11
C SER A 136 -30.23 6.56 0.89
N LEU A 137 -29.61 7.73 0.96
CA LEU A 137 -30.14 8.87 1.74
C LEU A 137 -31.33 9.59 1.07
N ARG A 138 -31.74 9.22 -0.15
CA ARG A 138 -32.89 9.86 -0.82
C ARG A 138 -34.25 9.34 -0.35
N HIS A 139 -34.30 8.20 0.35
CA HIS A 139 -35.58 7.65 0.85
C HIS A 139 -35.76 7.79 2.36
N PHE A 140 -34.68 7.98 3.13
CA PHE A 140 -34.80 8.08 4.59
C PHE A 140 -35.25 9.46 5.07
N THR A 141 -34.98 10.54 4.33
CA THR A 141 -35.53 11.88 4.62
C THR A 141 -36.98 12.04 4.18
N ALA A 142 -37.47 11.21 3.26
CA ALA A 142 -38.87 11.22 2.83
C ALA A 142 -39.80 10.45 3.79
N GLY A 143 -39.30 9.38 4.44
CA GLY A 143 -40.08 8.59 5.39
C GLY A 143 -40.26 9.26 6.77
N THR A 144 -39.20 9.89 7.31
CA THR A 144 -39.26 10.49 8.66
C THR A 144 -40.04 11.80 8.71
N ALA A 145 -40.16 12.52 7.59
CA ALA A 145 -41.06 13.68 7.48
C ALA A 145 -42.55 13.29 7.56
N SER A 146 -42.92 12.06 7.15
CA SER A 146 -44.31 11.58 7.19
C SER A 146 -44.75 11.14 8.60
N TYR A 147 -43.84 10.69 9.46
CA TYR A 147 -44.19 10.27 10.83
C TYR A 147 -44.28 11.46 11.81
N ALA A 148 -43.57 12.56 11.55
CA ALA A 148 -43.71 13.78 12.34
C ALA A 148 -45.03 14.53 12.06
N ALA A 149 -45.68 14.28 10.91
CA ALA A 149 -46.99 14.83 10.56
C ALA A 149 -48.19 14.00 11.08
N ALA A 150 -47.95 12.77 11.54
CA ALA A 150 -49.00 11.86 12.03
C ALA A 150 -49.07 11.76 13.58
N ALA A 151 -48.23 12.52 14.30
CA ALA A 151 -48.21 12.59 15.75
C ALA A 151 -48.86 13.89 16.30
N GLY A 152 -49.73 14.52 15.51
CA GLY A 152 -50.63 15.62 15.91
C GLY A 152 -52.04 15.10 16.13
#